data_AF-A0A1C0V862-F1
#
_entry.id   AF-A0A1C0V862-F1
#
_cell.length_a   1.000
_cell.length_b   1.000
_cell.length_c   1.000
_cell.angle_alpha   90.00
_cell.angle_beta   90.00
_cell.angle_gamma   90.00
#
_symmetry.space_group_name_H-M   'P 1'
#
loop_
_entity.id
_entity.type
_entity.pdbx_description
1 polymer ?
#
loop_
_entity_poly.entity_id
_entity_poly.type
_entity_poly.pdbx_seq_one_letter_code
_entity_poly.pdbx_strand_id
1 'polypeptide(L)'
;MSGLSKISEIYRVNVPLESDPNSFDYEVTREHLKILRATIDANGRELEVITIKAPQKIRFLDKTEDFAAGYINFYVVNGAVIMPEFGDSDADENARKTLVKLFPKREVIQLNIDTLAAGGGGIHCVTQQEPQAIA
;
A
#
# COMPACT_ATOMS: atom_id res chain seq x y z
N MET A 1 11.20 -3.43 5.39
CA MET A 1 10.56 -2.89 4.17
C MET A 1 9.08 -3.24 4.18
N SER A 2 8.20 -2.31 4.53
CA SER A 2 6.72 -2.48 4.53
C SER A 2 6.06 -2.16 3.17
N GLY A 3 6.86 -1.93 2.13
CA GLY A 3 6.37 -1.53 0.80
C GLY A 3 5.90 -2.68 -0.11
N LEU A 4 6.20 -3.94 0.23
CA LEU A 4 5.95 -5.10 -0.66
C LEU A 4 4.60 -5.77 -0.44
N SER A 5 4.06 -5.72 0.77
CA SER A 5 2.70 -6.16 1.08
C SER A 5 2.32 -5.71 2.50
N LYS A 6 1.01 -5.66 2.79
CA LYS A 6 0.52 -5.24 4.11
C LYS A 6 -0.73 -6.00 4.55
N ILE A 7 -0.70 -6.55 5.76
CA ILE A 7 -1.85 -7.20 6.39
C ILE A 7 -2.91 -6.14 6.76
N SER A 8 -4.16 -6.36 6.36
CA SER A 8 -5.29 -5.46 6.68
C SER A 8 -6.30 -6.05 7.65
N GLU A 9 -6.43 -7.36 7.66
CA GLU A 9 -7.20 -8.14 8.62
C GLU A 9 -6.45 -9.44 8.86
N ILE A 10 -6.83 -10.18 9.90
CA ILE A 10 -6.46 -11.59 10.00
C ILE A 10 -6.77 -12.22 8.62
N TYR A 11 -5.82 -12.97 8.03
CA TYR A 11 -5.88 -13.60 6.70
C TYR A 11 -5.99 -12.70 5.44
N ARG A 12 -6.08 -11.37 5.55
CA ARG A 12 -6.13 -10.46 4.37
C ARG A 12 -4.82 -9.71 4.13
N VAL A 13 -4.24 -9.87 2.93
CA VAL A 13 -2.98 -9.22 2.54
C VAL A 13 -3.18 -8.33 1.32
N ASN A 14 -2.70 -7.09 1.43
CA ASN A 14 -2.64 -6.12 0.34
C ASN A 14 -1.30 -6.20 -0.36
N VAL A 15 -1.29 -6.15 -1.68
CA VAL A 15 -0.07 -6.32 -2.49
C VAL A 15 -0.03 -5.25 -3.57
N PRO A 16 1.12 -4.59 -3.80
CA PRO A 16 1.27 -3.68 -4.92
C PRO A 16 1.19 -4.48 -6.23
N LEU A 17 0.61 -3.86 -7.26
CA LEU A 17 0.58 -4.42 -8.60
C LEU A 17 1.09 -3.39 -9.61
N GLU A 18 2.24 -3.69 -10.22
CA GLU A 18 2.77 -2.94 -11.34
C GLU A 18 2.05 -3.36 -12.63
N SER A 19 1.62 -2.36 -13.41
CA SER A 19 0.87 -2.55 -14.65
C SER A 19 1.70 -2.29 -15.91
N ASP A 20 2.83 -1.58 -15.82
CA ASP A 20 3.73 -1.33 -16.96
C ASP A 20 4.65 -2.54 -17.21
N PRO A 21 4.54 -3.22 -18.37
CA PRO A 21 5.39 -4.35 -18.70
C PRO A 21 6.90 -4.05 -18.78
N ASN A 22 7.27 -2.79 -18.95
CA ASN A 22 8.66 -2.36 -19.06
C ASN A 22 9.27 -1.99 -17.70
N SER A 23 8.46 -1.92 -16.65
CA SER A 23 8.94 -1.65 -15.29
C SER A 23 9.69 -2.86 -14.74
N PHE A 24 10.80 -2.61 -14.03
CA PHE A 24 11.55 -3.65 -13.32
C PHE A 24 10.65 -4.45 -12.35
N ASP A 25 9.68 -3.78 -11.72
CA ASP A 25 8.79 -4.37 -10.72
C ASP A 25 7.65 -5.23 -11.33
N TYR A 26 7.50 -5.24 -12.66
CA TYR A 26 6.39 -5.92 -13.33
C TYR A 26 6.40 -7.44 -13.08
N GLU A 27 7.55 -8.09 -13.26
CA GLU A 27 7.68 -9.53 -12.97
C GLU A 27 7.72 -9.82 -11.46
N VAL A 28 8.39 -8.94 -10.70
CA VAL A 28 8.54 -9.07 -9.25
C VAL A 28 7.17 -9.10 -8.56
N THR A 29 6.29 -8.14 -8.88
CA THR A 29 4.96 -8.06 -8.27
C THR A 29 4.08 -9.26 -8.63
N ARG A 30 4.23 -9.85 -9.83
CA ARG A 30 3.52 -11.09 -10.20
C ARG A 30 4.02 -12.32 -9.45
N GLU A 31 5.32 -12.44 -9.26
CA GLU A 31 5.86 -13.56 -8.50
C GLU A 31 5.42 -13.47 -7.03
N HIS A 32 5.42 -12.26 -6.44
CA HIS A 32 4.85 -12.04 -5.11
C HIS A 32 3.37 -12.45 -5.04
N LEU A 33 2.57 -12.11 -6.05
CA LEU A 33 1.16 -12.52 -6.10
C LEU A 33 0.99 -14.03 -6.18
N LYS A 34 1.82 -14.72 -6.96
CA LYS A 34 1.79 -16.18 -7.08
C LYS A 34 2.11 -16.84 -5.75
N ILE A 35 3.15 -16.38 -5.06
CA ILE A 35 3.55 -16.89 -3.74
C ILE A 35 2.42 -16.67 -2.73
N LEU A 36 1.91 -15.44 -2.63
CA LEU A 36 0.90 -15.10 -1.62
C LEU A 36 -0.43 -15.84 -1.85
N ARG A 37 -0.84 -16.04 -3.12
CA ARG A 37 -2.05 -16.82 -3.45
C ARG A 37 -1.91 -18.31 -3.15
N ALA A 38 -0.69 -18.84 -3.14
CA ALA A 38 -0.40 -20.23 -2.79
C ALA A 38 -0.07 -20.43 -1.30
N THR A 39 -0.06 -19.35 -0.51
CA THR A 39 0.35 -19.38 0.90
C THR A 39 -0.83 -19.70 1.80
N ILE A 40 -0.56 -20.53 2.81
CA ILE A 40 -1.47 -20.85 3.91
C ILE A 40 -0.96 -20.15 5.18
N ASP A 41 -1.85 -19.53 5.93
CA ASP A 41 -1.52 -18.86 7.18
C ASP A 41 -1.25 -19.84 8.33
N ALA A 42 -0.81 -19.33 9.47
CA ALA A 42 -0.49 -20.14 10.64
C ALA A 42 -1.68 -20.93 11.22
N ASN A 43 -2.91 -20.60 10.83
CA ASN A 43 -4.14 -21.30 11.25
C ASN A 43 -4.68 -22.22 10.16
N GLY A 44 -3.92 -22.48 9.08
CA GLY A 44 -4.35 -23.38 8.01
C GLY A 44 -5.30 -22.77 6.99
N ARG A 45 -5.44 -21.44 6.94
CA ARG A 45 -6.34 -20.74 5.99
C ARG A 45 -5.58 -20.20 4.79
N GLU A 46 -6.23 -20.21 3.63
CA GLU A 46 -5.75 -19.47 2.45
C GLU A 46 -5.81 -17.96 2.70
N LEU A 47 -4.84 -17.23 2.14
CA LEU A 47 -4.82 -15.77 2.20
C LEU A 47 -5.80 -15.17 1.19
N GLU A 48 -6.60 -14.20 1.64
CA GLU A 48 -7.32 -13.31 0.73
C GLU A 48 -6.36 -12.22 0.25
N VAL A 49 -5.94 -12.32 -1.01
CA VAL A 49 -4.94 -11.44 -1.63
C VAL A 49 -5.63 -10.34 -2.43
N ILE A 50 -5.46 -9.09 -1.99
CA ILE A 50 -6.05 -7.90 -2.60
C ILE A 50 -4.96 -7.06 -3.24
N THR A 51 -5.11 -6.74 -4.52
CA THR A 51 -4.15 -5.93 -5.26
C THR A 51 -4.50 -4.46 -5.21
N ILE A 52 -3.48 -3.61 -5.04
CA ILE A 52 -3.59 -2.16 -5.20
C ILE A 52 -2.61 -1.74 -6.28
N LYS A 53 -3.13 -1.19 -7.38
CA LYS A 53 -2.31 -0.77 -8.52
C LYS A 53 -1.49 0.47 -8.16
N ALA A 54 -0.23 0.51 -8.62
CA ALA A 54 0.60 1.70 -8.51
C ALA A 54 0.04 2.87 -9.35
N PRO A 55 0.32 4.13 -8.98
CA PRO A 55 0.05 5.27 -9.86
C PRO A 55 0.78 5.10 -11.20
N GLN A 56 0.12 5.50 -12.29
CA GLN A 56 0.71 5.51 -13.64
C GLN A 56 1.24 6.89 -14.01
N LYS A 57 0.69 7.94 -13.39
CA LYS A 57 1.15 9.32 -13.52
C LYS A 57 1.64 9.81 -12.18
N ILE A 58 2.80 10.45 -12.16
CA ILE A 58 3.31 11.10 -10.95
C ILE A 58 3.28 12.60 -11.20
N ARG A 59 2.57 13.34 -10.35
CA ARG A 59 2.51 14.80 -10.41
C ARG A 59 3.88 15.44 -10.19
N PHE A 60 4.71 14.84 -9.33
CA PHE A 60 6.03 15.33 -8.99
C PHE A 60 7.04 15.08 -10.12
N LEU A 61 7.41 16.15 -10.83
CA LEU A 61 8.28 16.07 -12.02
C LEU A 61 9.77 15.94 -11.66
N ASP A 62 10.20 16.44 -10.51
CA ASP A 62 11.57 16.36 -10.00
C ASP A 62 11.83 15.04 -9.24
N LYS A 63 11.22 13.95 -9.71
CA LYS A 63 11.37 12.63 -9.07
C LYS A 63 12.83 12.18 -9.15
N THR A 64 13.33 11.67 -8.03
CA THR A 64 14.64 11.02 -7.94
C THR A 64 14.55 9.57 -8.44
N GLU A 65 15.68 8.92 -8.67
CA GLU A 65 15.71 7.47 -8.94
C GLU A 65 15.12 6.65 -7.78
N ASP A 66 15.17 7.19 -6.56
CA ASP A 66 14.65 6.58 -5.34
C ASP A 66 13.14 6.84 -5.11
N PHE A 67 12.43 7.48 -6.05
CA PHE A 67 11.04 7.86 -5.83
C PHE A 67 10.13 6.64 -5.56
N ALA A 68 9.65 6.50 -4.32
CA ALA A 68 8.88 5.35 -3.87
C ALA A 68 7.36 5.53 -4.10
N ALA A 69 6.92 5.40 -5.36
CA ALA A 69 5.51 5.51 -5.71
C ALA A 69 4.72 4.24 -5.36
N GLY A 70 3.82 4.29 -4.37
CA GLY A 70 2.95 3.16 -4.07
C GLY A 70 1.99 3.37 -2.89
N TYR A 71 0.75 2.93 -3.06
CA TYR A 71 -0.31 3.12 -2.06
C TYR A 71 -0.24 2.16 -0.87
N ILE A 72 0.53 1.07 -0.96
CA ILE A 72 0.65 0.06 0.10
C ILE A 72 1.32 0.62 1.36
N ASN A 73 2.08 1.71 1.24
CA ASN A 73 2.76 2.38 2.36
C ASN A 73 1.81 3.24 3.23
N PHE A 74 0.51 2.93 3.24
CA PHE A 74 -0.46 3.55 4.15
C PHE A 74 -0.13 3.25 5.62
N TYR A 75 -0.71 3.99 6.54
CA TYR A 75 -0.61 3.79 7.98
C TYR A 75 -2.00 3.68 8.62
N VAL A 76 -2.18 2.74 9.54
CA VAL A 76 -3.49 2.48 10.19
C VAL A 76 -3.43 3.05 11.60
N VAL A 77 -4.36 3.94 11.92
CA VAL A 77 -4.50 4.54 13.25
C VAL A 77 -5.86 4.17 13.86
N ASN A 78 -6.08 4.59 15.10
CA ASN A 78 -7.40 4.51 15.72
C ASN A 78 -8.38 5.39 14.92
N GLY A 79 -9.41 4.76 14.36
CA GLY A 79 -10.47 5.46 13.63
C GLY A 79 -10.15 5.85 12.17
N ALA A 80 -8.91 5.76 11.69
CA ALA A 80 -8.56 6.16 10.33
C ALA A 80 -7.46 5.32 9.67
N VAL A 81 -7.35 5.45 8.35
CA VAL A 81 -6.27 4.94 7.50
C VAL A 81 -5.70 6.11 6.72
N ILE A 82 -4.41 6.40 6.95
CA ILE A 82 -3.71 7.49 6.29
C ILE A 82 -2.97 6.90 5.09
N MET A 83 -3.36 7.26 3.87
CA MET A 83 -2.81 6.70 2.64
C MET A 83 -2.10 7.74 1.77
N PRO A 84 -1.10 7.32 0.98
CA PRO A 84 -0.46 8.16 -0.04
C PRO A 84 -1.43 8.69 -1.10
N GLU A 85 -1.14 9.86 -1.66
CA GLU A 85 -1.74 10.45 -2.85
C GLU A 85 -0.62 11.03 -3.73
N PHE A 86 -0.68 10.79 -5.04
CA PHE A 86 0.43 11.09 -5.98
C PHE A 86 0.00 11.97 -7.18
N GLY A 87 -1.26 12.42 -7.21
CA GLY A 87 -1.82 13.26 -8.28
C GLY A 87 -2.28 12.50 -9.52
N ASP A 88 -2.41 11.17 -9.43
CA ASP A 88 -3.06 10.33 -10.43
C ASP A 88 -4.50 10.09 -9.98
N SER A 89 -5.40 11.01 -10.35
CA SER A 89 -6.77 11.03 -9.84
C SER A 89 -7.49 9.67 -9.93
N ASP A 90 -7.24 8.92 -11.00
CA ASP A 90 -7.86 7.61 -11.21
C ASP A 90 -7.25 6.54 -10.31
N ALA A 91 -5.91 6.48 -10.21
CA ALA A 91 -5.24 5.52 -9.35
C ALA A 91 -5.43 5.84 -7.86
N ASP A 92 -5.37 7.12 -7.50
CA ASP A 92 -5.61 7.66 -6.15
C ASP A 92 -7.01 7.23 -5.65
N GLU A 93 -8.06 7.49 -6.44
CA GLU A 93 -9.43 7.14 -6.06
C GLU A 93 -9.66 5.62 -6.04
N ASN A 94 -9.05 4.87 -6.94
CA ASN A 94 -9.16 3.41 -6.95
C ASN A 94 -8.51 2.78 -5.70
N ALA A 95 -7.34 3.28 -5.30
CA ALA A 95 -6.68 2.87 -4.07
C ALA A 95 -7.52 3.25 -2.84
N ARG A 96 -8.06 4.47 -2.80
CA ARG A 96 -8.94 4.93 -1.73
C ARG A 96 -10.19 4.05 -1.59
N LYS A 97 -10.89 3.79 -2.69
CA LYS A 97 -12.07 2.89 -2.72
C LYS A 97 -11.74 1.50 -2.21
N THR A 98 -10.58 0.97 -2.55
CA THR A 98 -10.11 -0.34 -2.07
C THR A 98 -9.91 -0.31 -0.55
N LEU A 99 -9.21 0.69 -0.01
CA LEU A 99 -8.98 0.82 1.42
C LEU A 99 -10.28 1.09 2.21
N VAL A 100 -11.25 1.83 1.65
CA VAL A 100 -12.56 2.05 2.29
C VAL A 100 -13.31 0.72 2.48
N LYS A 101 -13.28 -0.16 1.47
CA LYS A 101 -13.90 -1.49 1.57
C LYS A 101 -13.18 -2.38 2.60
N LEU A 102 -11.86 -2.26 2.69
CA LEU A 102 -11.03 -3.04 3.61
C LEU A 102 -11.15 -2.59 5.07
N PHE A 103 -11.39 -1.30 5.29
CA PHE A 103 -11.46 -0.70 6.60
C PHE A 103 -12.79 0.05 6.80
N PRO A 104 -13.95 -0.63 6.76
CA PRO A 104 -15.27 0.01 6.71
C PRO A 104 -15.62 0.81 7.98
N LYS A 105 -14.88 0.62 9.07
CA LYS A 105 -15.04 1.33 10.35
C LYS A 105 -14.02 2.46 10.54
N ARG A 106 -13.21 2.76 9.51
CA ARG A 106 -12.17 3.78 9.57
C ARG A 106 -12.37 4.78 8.43
N GLU A 107 -12.10 6.04 8.71
CA GLU A 107 -12.00 7.07 7.69
C GLU A 107 -10.72 6.85 6.86
N VAL A 108 -10.81 6.93 5.53
CA VAL A 108 -9.62 6.86 4.67
C VAL A 108 -9.24 8.27 4.25
N ILE A 109 -8.08 8.72 4.73
CA ILE A 109 -7.54 10.07 4.52
C ILE A 109 -6.36 9.96 3.56
N GLN A 110 -6.45 10.66 2.43
CA GLN A 110 -5.37 10.78 1.46
C GLN A 110 -4.46 11.96 1.79
N LEU A 111 -3.15 11.75 1.75
CA LEU A 111 -2.15 12.80 1.92
C LEU A 111 -1.22 12.83 0.71
N ASN A 112 -1.02 14.01 0.14
CA ASN A 112 0.07 14.24 -0.80
C ASN A 112 1.39 13.97 -0.09
N ILE A 113 2.14 12.98 -0.57
CA ILE A 113 3.45 12.62 0.00
C ILE A 113 4.59 12.75 -1.01
N ASP A 114 4.43 13.53 -2.08
CA ASP A 114 5.40 13.67 -3.16
C ASP A 114 6.82 13.94 -2.65
N THR A 115 6.97 14.84 -1.67
CA THR A 115 8.27 15.19 -1.07
C THR A 115 8.86 14.07 -0.22
N LEU A 116 8.02 13.31 0.49
CA LEU A 116 8.45 12.15 1.29
C LEU A 116 8.85 10.98 0.38
N ALA A 117 8.08 10.76 -0.69
CA ALA A 117 8.34 9.75 -1.71
C ALA A 117 9.63 10.05 -2.48
N ALA A 118 9.92 11.32 -2.77
CA ALA A 118 11.19 11.74 -3.37
C ALA A 118 12.41 11.43 -2.49
N GLY A 119 12.22 11.33 -1.17
CA GLY A 119 13.25 10.87 -0.22
C GLY A 119 13.35 9.34 -0.09
N GLY A 120 12.65 8.56 -0.93
CA GLY A 120 12.63 7.09 -0.89
C GLY A 120 11.73 6.49 0.20
N GLY A 121 10.93 7.31 0.87
CA GLY A 121 10.06 6.89 1.97
C GLY A 121 8.57 6.98 1.65
N GLY A 122 7.75 6.54 2.59
CA GLY A 122 6.33 6.83 2.60
C GLY A 122 5.82 6.97 4.04
N ILE A 123 4.51 7.11 4.21
CA ILE A 123 3.87 7.38 5.51
C ILE A 123 4.27 6.34 6.55
N HIS A 124 4.18 5.05 6.21
CA HIS A 124 4.56 3.97 7.11
C HIS A 124 6.04 4.05 7.53
N CYS A 125 6.94 4.51 6.65
CA CYS A 125 8.37 4.54 6.94
C CYS A 125 8.75 5.54 8.03
N VAL A 126 7.91 6.56 8.26
CA VAL A 126 8.16 7.66 9.20
C VAL A 126 7.23 7.64 10.42
N THR A 127 6.52 6.52 10.63
CA THR A 127 5.58 6.33 11.74
C THR A 127 5.89 5.07 12.53
N GLN A 128 5.61 5.08 13.83
CA GLN A 128 5.67 3.90 14.69
C GLN A 128 4.47 3.89 15.63
N GLN A 129 3.70 2.79 15.64
CA GLN A 129 2.56 2.65 16.55
C GLN A 129 3.03 2.28 17.96
N GLU A 130 2.42 2.92 18.96
CA GLU A 130 2.50 2.51 20.36
C GLU A 130 1.12 1.95 20.76
N PRO A 131 1.00 0.64 21.00
CA PRO A 131 -0.25 0.04 21.44
C PRO A 131 -0.66 0.55 22.82
N GLN A 132 -1.95 0.79 23.02
CA GLN A 132 -2.47 1.08 24.35
C GLN A 132 -2.24 -0.14 25.26
N ALA A 133 -1.66 0.09 26.43
CA ALA A 133 -1.50 -0.95 27.43
C ALA A 133 -2.87 -1.51 27.85
N ILE A 134 -2.93 -2.82 28.09
CA ILE A 134 -4.08 -3.45 28.71
C ILE A 134 -4.06 -3.03 30.19
N ALA A 135 -5.09 -2.31 30.63
CA ALA A 135 -5.31 -1.99 32.03
C ALA A 135 -5.96 -3.16 32.78
#